data_AF-T1ISK0-F1
#
_entry.id   AF-T1ISK0-F1
#
_cell.length_a   1.000
_cell.length_b   1.000
_cell.length_c   1.000
_cell.angle_alpha   90.00
_cell.angle_beta   90.00
_cell.angle_gamma   90.00
#
_symmetry.space_group_name_H-M   'P 1'
#
loop_
_entity.id
_entity.type
_entity.pdbx_description
1 polymer ?
#
loop_
_entity_poly.entity_id
_entity_poly.type
_entity_poly.pdbx_seq_one_letter_code
_entity_poly.pdbx_strand_id
1 'polypeptide(L)'
;MTYISYSVNTFNRALCGGNNFPEKVCAAPGSYTQVYLDDTDNSAGGCHMAWGLETTDPSYPYPPWFRDLRICFHWEEQPGAKDICHGIVRSICVKVGEYTPDYIDSSDDRIGNSKSGCIMSWKIQVPENADSWAKTLMFCVKFEASINYDGNDKRQCGFHNKNRYCAKANKWTQMFHDVTNQTPGGCKMQWSIGFT
;
A
#
# COMPACT_ATOMS: atom_id res chain seq x y z
N MET A 1 7.99 3.65 22.35
CA MET A 1 6.61 3.31 21.89
C MET A 1 6.76 2.90 20.44
N THR A 2 6.32 1.70 20.04
CA THR A 2 6.62 1.12 18.72
C THR A 2 5.67 1.71 17.68
N TYR A 3 6.18 2.31 16.61
CA TYR A 3 5.40 2.81 15.48
C TYR A 3 5.83 2.09 14.22
N ILE A 4 4.93 1.95 13.25
CA ILE A 4 5.26 1.40 11.94
C ILE A 4 5.35 2.57 10.96
N SER A 5 6.41 2.55 10.17
CA SER A 5 6.75 3.59 9.21
C SER A 5 6.73 3.03 7.79
N TYR A 6 6.15 3.81 6.90
CA TYR A 6 6.12 3.59 5.46
C TYR A 6 6.87 4.74 4.80
N SER A 7 7.70 4.48 3.79
CA SER A 7 8.47 5.53 3.10
C SER A 7 8.03 5.62 1.66
N VAL A 8 7.47 6.76 1.26
CA VAL A 8 7.10 6.98 -0.13
C VAL A 8 8.25 7.74 -0.79
N ASN A 9 9.10 7.03 -1.53
CA ASN A 9 10.17 7.67 -2.28
C ASN A 9 9.61 8.26 -3.59
N THR A 10 9.11 9.49 -3.52
CA THR A 10 8.42 10.15 -4.63
C THR A 10 9.40 10.83 -5.60
N PHE A 11 9.54 10.30 -6.81
CA PHE A 11 10.28 10.97 -7.91
C PHE A 11 9.49 12.14 -8.54
N ASN A 12 8.16 12.17 -8.40
CA ASN A 12 7.31 13.27 -8.87
C ASN A 12 6.23 13.64 -7.85
N ARG A 13 6.63 14.40 -6.81
CA ARG A 13 5.76 14.77 -5.67
C ARG A 13 4.44 15.43 -6.05
N ALA A 14 4.38 16.14 -7.17
CA ALA A 14 3.17 16.83 -7.60
C ALA A 14 1.98 15.86 -7.80
N LEU A 15 2.26 14.63 -8.25
CA LEU A 15 1.26 13.58 -8.51
C LEU A 15 1.03 12.64 -7.32
N CYS A 16 1.85 12.77 -6.27
CA CYS A 16 1.96 11.82 -5.17
C CYS A 16 1.69 12.51 -3.82
N GLY A 17 0.55 13.19 -3.68
CA GLY A 17 0.18 13.96 -2.49
C GLY A 17 0.58 15.44 -2.51
N GLY A 18 1.15 15.93 -3.62
CA GLY A 18 1.58 17.32 -3.82
C GLY A 18 3.01 17.61 -3.35
N ASN A 19 3.53 18.80 -3.69
CA ASN A 19 4.93 19.19 -3.45
C ASN A 19 5.40 19.14 -1.99
N ASN A 20 4.45 19.14 -1.03
CA ASN A 20 4.72 19.12 0.40
C ASN A 20 4.44 17.74 1.05
N PHE A 21 4.14 16.71 0.25
CA PHE A 21 3.97 15.37 0.81
C PHE A 21 5.32 14.86 1.35
N PRO A 22 5.39 14.40 2.61
CA PRO A 22 6.64 13.96 3.19
C PRO A 22 7.12 12.68 2.51
N GLU A 23 8.44 12.56 2.38
CA GLU A 23 9.13 11.35 1.86
C GLU A 23 8.82 10.10 2.68
N LYS A 24 8.37 10.29 3.92
CA LYS A 24 8.14 9.25 4.87
C LYS A 24 6.90 9.54 5.69
N VAL A 25 6.00 8.57 5.72
CA VAL A 25 4.70 8.68 6.37
C VAL A 25 4.54 7.52 7.35
N CYS A 26 4.45 7.85 8.62
CA CYS A 26 4.34 6.87 9.70
C CYS A 26 2.98 6.98 10.38
N ALA A 27 2.49 5.87 10.94
CA ALA A 27 1.31 5.88 11.79
C ALA A 27 1.61 5.25 13.15
N ALA A 28 0.92 5.77 14.17
CA ALA A 28 0.80 5.10 15.45
C ALA A 28 0.09 3.76 15.31
N PRO A 29 0.44 2.75 16.13
CA PRO A 29 -0.37 1.54 16.21
C PRO A 29 -1.83 1.89 16.49
N GLY A 30 -2.74 1.29 15.75
CA GLY A 30 -4.18 1.55 15.83
C GLY A 30 -4.64 2.86 15.16
N SER A 31 -3.74 3.66 14.58
CA SER A 31 -4.07 4.88 13.83
C SER A 31 -3.77 4.70 12.35
N TYR A 32 -4.50 5.44 11.52
CA TYR A 32 -4.18 5.55 10.09
C TYR A 32 -3.15 6.65 9.86
N THR A 33 -2.36 6.49 8.80
CA THR A 33 -1.50 7.55 8.29
C THR A 33 -2.32 8.75 7.80
N GLN A 34 -1.66 9.88 7.58
CA GLN A 34 -2.24 10.94 6.77
C GLN A 34 -2.56 10.40 5.36
N VAL A 35 -3.49 11.07 4.69
CA VAL A 35 -3.94 10.69 3.34
C VAL A 35 -2.81 10.91 2.33
N TYR A 36 -2.39 9.84 1.68
CA TYR A 36 -1.64 9.86 0.43
C TYR A 36 -2.63 10.01 -0.73
N LEU A 37 -2.32 10.84 -1.72
CA LEU A 37 -3.10 10.94 -2.95
C LEU A 37 -2.23 10.43 -4.10
N ASP A 38 -2.69 9.37 -4.74
CA ASP A 38 -2.22 8.92 -6.04
C ASP A 38 -3.06 9.64 -7.10
N ASP A 39 -2.53 10.71 -7.68
CA ASP A 39 -3.14 11.50 -8.75
C ASP A 39 -2.25 11.39 -9.99
N THR A 40 -2.00 10.16 -10.42
CA THR A 40 -1.13 9.85 -11.56
C THR A 40 -1.83 9.99 -12.92
N ASP A 41 -3.08 10.45 -12.92
CA ASP A 41 -3.91 10.63 -14.10
C ASP A 41 -3.24 11.60 -15.10
N ASN A 42 -2.99 11.11 -16.31
CA ASN A 42 -2.44 11.83 -17.47
C ASN A 42 -0.93 12.10 -17.48
N SER A 43 -0.14 11.53 -16.56
CA SER A 43 1.33 11.70 -16.55
C SER A 43 2.07 10.36 -16.73
N ALA A 44 2.99 10.31 -17.69
CA ALA A 44 3.98 9.24 -17.71
C ALA A 44 4.88 9.36 -16.47
N GLY A 45 4.89 8.35 -15.59
CA GLY A 45 5.81 8.32 -14.45
C GLY A 45 5.30 7.63 -13.21
N GLY A 46 3.97 7.59 -12.98
CA GLY A 46 3.40 7.01 -11.76
C GLY A 46 3.98 7.60 -10.47
N CYS A 47 3.62 7.02 -9.34
CA CYS A 47 4.30 7.28 -8.08
C CYS A 47 5.23 6.11 -7.75
N HIS A 48 6.51 6.40 -7.52
CA HIS A 48 7.43 5.40 -7.01
C HIS A 48 7.18 5.18 -5.52
N MET A 49 7.01 3.93 -5.13
CA MET A 49 6.65 3.56 -3.76
C MET A 49 7.51 2.40 -3.24
N ALA A 50 7.85 2.46 -1.95
CA ALA A 50 8.55 1.41 -1.24
C ALA A 50 7.92 1.17 0.14
N TRP A 51 7.56 -0.07 0.44
CA TRP A 51 6.98 -0.40 1.75
C TRP A 51 8.04 -0.88 2.73
N GLY A 52 7.90 -0.50 3.99
CA GLY A 52 8.80 -0.92 5.05
C GLY A 52 8.08 -1.04 6.39
N LEU A 53 8.81 -1.55 7.37
CA LEU A 53 8.47 -1.43 8.79
C LEU A 53 9.71 -0.87 9.46
N GLU A 54 9.61 0.19 10.23
CA GLU A 54 10.73 0.59 11.09
C GLU A 54 10.25 0.85 12.51
N THR A 55 11.18 1.35 13.32
CA THR A 55 10.92 1.81 14.68
C THR A 55 11.43 3.24 14.82
N THR A 56 10.69 4.05 15.60
CA THR A 56 11.10 5.41 15.97
C THR A 56 12.23 5.44 17.00
N ASP A 57 12.46 4.32 17.70
CA ASP A 57 13.49 4.22 18.72
C ASP A 57 14.27 2.91 18.56
N PRO A 58 15.32 2.88 17.73
CA PRO A 58 16.14 1.68 17.54
C PRO A 58 16.90 1.26 18.80
N SER A 59 16.97 2.12 19.83
CA SER A 59 17.64 1.84 21.11
C SER A 59 16.74 1.12 22.12
N TYR A 60 15.42 1.10 21.88
CA TYR A 60 14.48 0.40 22.74
C TYR A 60 14.71 -1.12 22.66
N PRO A 61 14.73 -1.86 23.78
CA PRO A 61 14.91 -3.30 23.78
C PRO A 61 13.66 -4.00 23.26
N TYR A 62 13.61 -4.25 21.95
CA TYR A 62 12.54 -5.02 21.32
C TYR A 62 12.66 -6.53 21.58
N PRO A 63 11.51 -7.22 21.53
CA PRO A 63 11.38 -8.61 21.16
C PRO A 63 12.53 -9.15 20.31
N PRO A 64 13.31 -10.20 20.63
CA PRO A 64 14.20 -10.78 19.61
C PRO A 64 13.46 -11.13 18.31
N TRP A 65 12.21 -11.62 18.44
CA TRP A 65 11.33 -11.92 17.32
C TRP A 65 10.91 -10.68 16.50
N PHE A 66 10.95 -9.47 17.08
CA PHE A 66 10.44 -8.26 16.44
C PHE A 66 11.24 -7.90 15.19
N ARG A 67 12.56 -8.17 15.18
CA ARG A 67 13.43 -7.93 14.02
C ARG A 67 13.10 -8.84 12.83
N ASP A 68 12.43 -9.96 13.08
CA ASP A 68 12.02 -10.91 12.05
C ASP A 68 10.57 -10.70 11.59
N LEU A 69 9.85 -9.72 12.14
CA LEU A 69 8.59 -9.24 11.62
C LEU A 69 8.78 -8.73 10.19
N ARG A 70 7.86 -9.09 9.29
CA ARG A 70 7.92 -8.66 7.89
C ARG A 70 6.63 -8.03 7.42
N ILE A 71 6.74 -7.04 6.54
CA ILE A 71 5.64 -6.63 5.68
C ILE A 71 5.80 -7.32 4.34
N CYS A 72 4.70 -7.84 3.81
CA CYS A 72 4.71 -8.58 2.56
C CYS A 72 3.64 -8.05 1.61
N PHE A 73 3.97 -8.07 0.33
CA PHE A 73 3.11 -7.73 -0.78
C PHE A 73 3.15 -8.84 -1.80
N HIS A 74 2.03 -9.00 -2.49
CA HIS A 74 1.86 -9.99 -3.53
C HIS A 74 1.02 -9.37 -4.64
N TRP A 75 1.49 -9.50 -5.88
CA TRP A 75 0.86 -8.95 -7.06
C TRP A 75 0.52 -10.06 -8.04
N GLU A 76 -0.66 -9.95 -8.63
CA GLU A 76 -1.09 -10.79 -9.74
C GLU A 76 -1.57 -9.93 -10.90
N GLU A 77 -1.45 -10.47 -12.10
CA GLU A 77 -2.06 -9.86 -13.28
C GLU A 77 -3.56 -10.13 -13.26
N GLN A 78 -4.37 -9.14 -13.63
CA GLN A 78 -5.78 -9.40 -13.87
C GLN A 78 -5.95 -10.42 -15.01
N PRO A 79 -6.96 -11.32 -14.95
CA PRO A 79 -7.23 -12.26 -16.04
C PRO A 79 -7.41 -11.55 -17.39
N GLY A 80 -6.46 -11.74 -18.31
CA GLY A 80 -6.46 -11.11 -19.62
C GLY A 80 -5.47 -9.94 -19.77
N ALA A 81 -4.90 -9.44 -18.68
CA ALA A 81 -3.73 -8.57 -18.71
C ALA A 81 -2.49 -9.41 -19.08
N LYS A 82 -1.61 -8.88 -19.94
CA LYS A 82 -0.31 -9.48 -20.26
C LYS A 82 0.80 -8.48 -19.97
N ASP A 83 1.74 -8.87 -19.11
CA ASP A 83 3.00 -8.15 -18.86
C ASP A 83 2.84 -6.74 -18.26
N ILE A 84 1.70 -6.45 -17.63
CA ILE A 84 1.34 -5.11 -17.14
C ILE A 84 1.89 -4.83 -15.75
N CYS A 85 2.25 -5.87 -14.98
CA CYS A 85 2.95 -5.66 -13.71
C CYS A 85 4.45 -5.36 -13.86
N HIS A 86 4.89 -4.97 -15.06
CA HIS A 86 6.19 -4.36 -15.37
C HIS A 86 7.40 -4.97 -14.62
N GLY A 87 7.46 -6.30 -14.49
CA GLY A 87 8.59 -6.98 -13.84
C GLY A 87 8.65 -6.87 -12.31
N ILE A 88 7.59 -6.39 -11.65
CA ILE A 88 7.44 -6.45 -10.19
C ILE A 88 7.55 -7.91 -9.75
N VAL A 89 8.40 -8.17 -8.75
CA VAL A 89 8.50 -9.50 -8.15
C VAL A 89 7.13 -9.86 -7.56
N ARG A 90 6.51 -10.93 -8.08
CA ARG A 90 5.13 -11.33 -7.74
C ARG A 90 4.85 -11.43 -6.25
N SER A 91 5.88 -11.70 -5.42
CA SER A 91 5.76 -11.58 -3.98
C SER A 91 7.04 -11.08 -3.35
N ILE A 92 6.94 -10.08 -2.48
CA ILE A 92 8.06 -9.47 -1.76
C ILE A 92 7.72 -9.46 -0.27
N CYS A 93 8.70 -9.76 0.57
CA CYS A 93 8.62 -9.59 2.01
C CYS A 93 9.92 -8.97 2.53
N VAL A 94 9.82 -7.91 3.33
CA VAL A 94 10.99 -7.21 3.90
C VAL A 94 10.88 -7.13 5.42
N LYS A 95 12.02 -7.21 6.11
CA LYS A 95 12.09 -7.18 7.57
C LYS A 95 11.95 -5.76 8.13
N VAL A 96 11.85 -5.66 9.46
CA VAL A 96 11.98 -4.37 10.15
C VAL A 96 13.35 -3.75 9.85
N GLY A 97 13.34 -2.49 9.41
CA GLY A 97 14.53 -1.74 8.98
C GLY A 97 14.88 -1.90 7.50
N GLU A 98 14.12 -2.72 6.76
CA GLU A 98 14.27 -2.90 5.32
C GLU A 98 13.07 -2.29 4.56
N TYR A 99 13.29 -2.00 3.28
CA TYR A 99 12.28 -1.50 2.35
C TYR A 99 12.15 -2.44 1.16
N THR A 100 10.94 -2.57 0.63
CA THR A 100 10.73 -3.23 -0.66
C THR A 100 11.49 -2.46 -1.75
N PRO A 101 11.87 -3.13 -2.85
CA PRO A 101 12.28 -2.42 -4.05
C PRO A 101 11.24 -1.37 -4.44
N ASP A 102 11.70 -0.23 -4.97
CA ASP A 102 10.83 0.77 -5.54
C ASP A 102 10.00 0.13 -6.67
N TYR A 103 8.69 0.32 -6.64
CA TYR A 103 7.82 -0.01 -7.75
C TYR A 103 7.03 1.22 -8.17
N ILE A 104 6.69 1.27 -9.46
CA ILE A 104 5.89 2.34 -10.04
C ILE A 104 4.42 1.96 -9.87
N ASP A 105 3.65 2.84 -9.24
CA ASP A 105 2.19 2.80 -9.33
C ASP A 105 1.78 3.30 -10.70
N SER A 106 1.81 2.39 -11.68
CA SER A 106 1.29 2.60 -13.04
C SER A 106 0.34 1.46 -13.38
N SER A 107 -0.62 1.24 -12.49
CA SER A 107 -1.71 0.28 -12.63
C SER A 107 -2.77 0.74 -13.65
N ASP A 108 -2.60 1.91 -14.26
CA ASP A 108 -3.61 2.58 -15.06
C ASP A 108 -3.88 1.93 -16.41
N ASP A 109 -5.17 1.87 -16.77
CA ASP A 109 -5.72 1.23 -17.96
C ASP A 109 -5.45 2.06 -19.25
N ARG A 110 -4.19 2.46 -19.48
CA ARG A 110 -3.78 3.30 -20.62
C ARG A 110 -4.03 2.66 -21.97
N ILE A 111 -4.27 1.34 -22.01
CA ILE A 111 -4.44 0.57 -23.25
C ILE A 111 -5.92 0.25 -23.51
N GLY A 112 -6.87 1.10 -23.10
CA GLY A 112 -8.26 1.12 -23.61
C GLY A 112 -9.03 -0.21 -23.58
N ASN A 113 -8.55 -1.17 -22.79
CA ASN A 113 -9.00 -2.55 -22.75
C ASN A 113 -9.21 -2.82 -21.28
N SER A 114 -10.47 -2.70 -20.83
CA SER A 114 -11.00 -2.80 -19.47
C SER A 114 -10.70 -4.07 -18.66
N LYS A 115 -9.57 -4.73 -18.94
CA LYS A 115 -9.03 -5.96 -18.35
C LYS A 115 -7.52 -5.85 -18.10
N SER A 116 -7.01 -4.62 -17.95
CA SER A 116 -5.59 -4.34 -17.81
C SER A 116 -5.35 -3.76 -16.40
N GLY A 117 -4.28 -4.22 -15.73
CA GLY A 117 -3.95 -3.80 -14.37
C GLY A 117 -3.41 -4.90 -13.47
N CYS A 118 -2.76 -4.49 -12.37
CA CYS A 118 -2.26 -5.38 -11.32
C CYS A 118 -3.24 -5.40 -10.16
N ILE A 119 -3.44 -6.59 -9.60
CA ILE A 119 -4.13 -6.75 -8.32
C ILE A 119 -3.12 -7.00 -7.24
N MET A 120 -3.36 -6.43 -6.06
CA MET A 120 -2.41 -6.46 -4.95
C MET A 120 -3.04 -7.06 -3.71
N SER A 121 -2.30 -7.90 -3.00
CA SER A 121 -2.61 -8.37 -1.65
C SER A 121 -1.42 -8.10 -0.74
N TRP A 122 -1.69 -7.92 0.55
CA TRP A 122 -0.65 -7.66 1.55
C TRP A 122 -0.90 -8.42 2.84
N LYS A 123 0.16 -8.56 3.62
CA LYS A 123 0.10 -9.09 4.99
C LYS A 123 1.22 -8.54 5.85
N ILE A 124 1.01 -8.63 7.16
CA ILE A 124 2.10 -8.61 8.14
C ILE A 124 2.42 -10.04 8.54
N GLN A 125 3.68 -10.45 8.40
CA GLN A 125 4.15 -11.79 8.75
C GLN A 125 4.87 -11.75 10.10
N VAL A 126 4.29 -12.46 11.07
CA VAL A 126 4.74 -12.51 12.47
C VAL A 126 5.37 -13.88 12.75
N PRO A 127 6.67 -13.94 13.12
CA PRO A 127 7.41 -15.19 13.40
C PRO A 127 6.71 -16.10 14.40
N GLU A 128 6.79 -17.42 14.22
CA GLU A 128 6.10 -18.42 15.08
C GLU A 128 6.40 -18.24 16.57
N ASN A 129 7.65 -17.90 16.92
CA ASN A 129 8.12 -17.66 18.27
C ASN A 129 7.76 -16.28 18.86
N ALA A 130 6.98 -15.45 18.15
CA ALA A 130 6.52 -14.17 18.66
C ALA A 130 5.47 -14.31 19.76
N ASP A 131 5.38 -13.30 20.62
CA ASP A 131 4.40 -13.25 21.69
C ASP A 131 2.96 -13.35 21.15
N SER A 132 2.06 -13.88 21.99
CA SER A 132 0.66 -14.11 21.61
C SER A 132 -0.06 -12.85 21.11
N TRP A 133 0.24 -11.69 21.70
CA TRP A 133 -0.32 -10.41 21.26
C TRP A 133 0.11 -10.02 19.85
N ALA A 134 1.33 -10.38 19.41
CA ALA A 134 1.80 -10.05 18.08
C ALA A 134 1.02 -10.82 17.01
N LYS A 135 0.49 -12.00 17.35
CA LYS A 135 -0.36 -12.81 16.48
C LYS A 135 -1.74 -12.21 16.25
N THR A 136 -2.14 -11.21 17.03
CA THR A 136 -3.42 -10.48 16.87
C THR A 136 -3.26 -9.19 16.04
N LEU A 137 -2.05 -8.90 15.55
CA LEU A 137 -1.81 -7.75 14.68
C LEU A 137 -2.69 -7.83 13.42
N MET A 138 -3.11 -6.66 12.94
CA MET A 138 -3.89 -6.49 11.74
C MET A 138 -3.33 -5.35 10.89
N PHE A 139 -3.08 -5.60 9.61
CA PHE A 139 -2.64 -4.60 8.65
C PHE A 139 -3.81 -4.20 7.75
N CYS A 140 -4.19 -2.91 7.79
CA CYS A 140 -5.29 -2.35 7.03
C CYS A 140 -4.82 -1.27 6.08
N VAL A 141 -5.32 -1.30 4.85
CA VAL A 141 -5.23 -0.18 3.90
C VAL A 141 -6.65 0.29 3.57
N LYS A 142 -6.84 1.60 3.59
CA LYS A 142 -8.06 2.30 3.25
C LYS A 142 -7.82 3.07 1.96
N PHE A 143 -8.75 2.94 1.04
CA PHE A 143 -8.77 3.64 -0.24
C PHE A 143 -10.00 4.55 -0.28
N GLU A 144 -9.88 5.75 -0.83
CA GLU A 144 -11.00 6.65 -1.06
C GLU A 144 -10.84 7.27 -2.43
N ALA A 145 -11.90 7.35 -3.23
CA ALA A 145 -11.87 8.13 -4.47
C ALA A 145 -11.61 9.59 -4.13
N SER A 146 -10.68 10.24 -4.84
CA SER A 146 -10.72 11.69 -4.88
C SER A 146 -11.98 12.10 -5.63
N ILE A 147 -12.56 13.23 -5.24
CA ILE A 147 -13.80 13.70 -5.86
C ILE A 147 -13.40 14.35 -7.19
N ASN A 148 -13.77 13.73 -8.31
CA ASN A 148 -13.64 14.35 -9.63
C ASN A 148 -14.44 15.67 -9.68
N TYR A 149 -14.10 16.56 -10.62
CA TYR A 149 -14.73 17.88 -10.81
C TYR A 149 -16.28 17.86 -10.95
N ASP A 150 -16.88 16.69 -11.20
CA ASP A 150 -18.32 16.45 -11.36
C ASP A 150 -18.98 15.75 -10.16
N GLY A 151 -18.24 15.47 -9.09
CA GLY A 151 -18.76 15.00 -7.81
C GLY A 151 -19.22 13.54 -7.75
N ASN A 152 -19.09 12.76 -8.83
CA ASN A 152 -19.89 11.54 -9.01
C ASN A 152 -19.14 10.22 -9.21
N ASP A 153 -17.81 10.18 -9.46
CA ASP A 153 -17.14 8.89 -9.72
C ASP A 153 -16.42 8.29 -8.51
N LYS A 154 -17.19 7.64 -7.63
CA LYS A 154 -16.63 6.88 -6.48
C LYS A 154 -16.01 5.53 -6.88
N ARG A 155 -15.95 5.20 -8.17
CA ARG A 155 -15.61 3.85 -8.65
C ARG A 155 -14.14 3.64 -8.97
N GLN A 156 -13.30 4.68 -8.87
CA GLN A 156 -11.88 4.59 -9.23
C GLN A 156 -11.07 3.74 -8.23
N CYS A 157 -11.48 3.65 -6.96
CA CYS A 157 -10.66 3.06 -5.90
C CYS A 157 -11.27 1.79 -5.30
N GLY A 158 -11.07 0.67 -5.99
CA GLY A 158 -11.50 -0.65 -5.54
C GLY A 158 -12.87 -1.10 -6.07
N PHE A 159 -13.12 -2.40 -5.94
CA PHE A 159 -14.38 -3.02 -6.36
C PHE A 159 -15.40 -3.08 -5.19
N HIS A 160 -16.69 -2.87 -5.49
CA HIS A 160 -17.84 -3.15 -4.60
C HIS A 160 -17.96 -2.34 -3.28
N ASN A 161 -17.77 -1.02 -3.30
CA ASN A 161 -17.97 -0.14 -2.13
C ASN A 161 -17.09 -0.48 -0.90
N LYS A 162 -16.13 -1.40 -1.03
CA LYS A 162 -15.16 -1.70 0.02
C LYS A 162 -13.98 -0.76 -0.13
N ASN A 163 -13.94 0.20 0.77
CA ASN A 163 -12.91 1.22 0.81
C ASN A 163 -11.84 0.89 1.87
N ARG A 164 -11.91 -0.29 2.49
CA ARG A 164 -10.99 -0.74 3.54
C ARG A 164 -10.75 -2.25 3.46
N TYR A 165 -9.48 -2.61 3.38
CA TYR A 165 -9.01 -3.99 3.27
C TYR A 165 -8.05 -4.27 4.44
N CYS A 166 -8.37 -5.28 5.24
CA CYS A 166 -7.62 -5.62 6.44
C CYS A 166 -7.24 -7.10 6.43
N ALA A 167 -6.03 -7.39 6.88
CA ALA A 167 -5.52 -8.75 7.05
C ALA A 167 -5.01 -8.96 8.47
N LYS A 168 -5.42 -10.07 9.09
CA LYS A 168 -4.81 -10.54 10.33
C LYS A 168 -3.36 -10.99 10.06
N ALA A 169 -2.53 -10.97 11.10
CA ALA A 169 -1.17 -11.46 11.04
C ALA A 169 -1.09 -12.85 10.39
N ASN A 170 -0.10 -13.03 9.52
CA ASN A 170 0.13 -14.26 8.75
C ASN A 170 -1.00 -14.65 7.76
N LYS A 171 -1.96 -13.77 7.49
CA LYS A 171 -2.99 -13.96 6.46
C LYS A 171 -2.87 -12.86 5.41
N TRP A 172 -3.03 -13.23 4.15
CA TRP A 172 -3.14 -12.28 3.04
C TRP A 172 -4.50 -11.59 3.06
N THR A 173 -4.56 -10.32 2.63
CA THR A 173 -5.84 -9.67 2.32
C THR A 173 -6.49 -10.34 1.13
N GLN A 174 -7.80 -10.08 0.95
CA GLN A 174 -8.40 -10.23 -0.37
C GLN A 174 -7.64 -9.35 -1.37
N MET A 175 -7.58 -9.78 -2.64
CA MET A 175 -6.96 -8.98 -3.69
C MET A 175 -7.68 -7.63 -3.83
N PHE A 176 -6.91 -6.56 -3.74
CA PHE A 176 -7.31 -5.21 -4.09
C PHE A 176 -7.17 -5.05 -5.60
N HIS A 177 -8.24 -4.56 -6.23
CA HIS A 177 -8.26 -4.24 -7.64
C HIS A 177 -8.16 -2.74 -7.77
N ASP A 178 -7.03 -2.27 -8.27
CA ASP A 178 -6.97 -0.92 -8.76
C ASP A 178 -7.74 -0.85 -10.09
N VAL A 179 -8.76 0.00 -10.12
CA VAL A 179 -9.62 0.23 -11.28
C VAL A 179 -9.63 1.72 -11.65
N THR A 180 -8.57 2.43 -11.24
CA THR A 180 -8.34 3.81 -11.62
C THR A 180 -8.28 3.88 -13.14
N ASN A 181 -9.15 4.69 -13.71
CA ASN A 181 -9.30 4.87 -15.15
C ASN A 181 -8.73 6.24 -15.54
N GLN A 182 -8.85 6.63 -16.81
CA GLN A 182 -8.30 7.90 -17.31
C GLN A 182 -9.02 9.16 -16.79
N THR A 183 -9.98 9.05 -15.86
CA THR A 183 -10.72 10.23 -15.37
C THR A 183 -9.99 10.91 -14.21
N PRO A 184 -9.88 12.25 -14.19
CA PRO A 184 -9.04 12.95 -13.22
C PRO A 184 -9.56 12.82 -11.79
N GLY A 185 -8.73 12.33 -10.88
CA GLY A 185 -9.00 12.29 -9.44
C GLY A 185 -8.20 11.24 -8.71
N GLY A 186 -7.86 10.12 -9.35
CA GLY A 186 -7.10 9.04 -8.74
C GLY A 186 -7.57 8.57 -7.36
N CYS A 187 -6.65 7.94 -6.61
CA CYS A 187 -6.96 7.27 -5.36
C CYS A 187 -6.24 7.83 -4.14
N LYS A 188 -7.02 8.12 -3.11
CA LYS A 188 -6.51 8.44 -1.78
C LYS A 188 -6.26 7.16 -1.02
N MET A 189 -5.08 7.02 -0.43
CA MET A 189 -4.70 5.87 0.38
C MET A 189 -4.33 6.29 1.80
N GLN A 190 -4.73 5.48 2.77
CA GLN A 190 -4.23 5.52 4.14
C GLN A 190 -3.97 4.10 4.61
N TRP A 191 -3.04 3.89 5.53
CA TRP A 191 -2.80 2.56 6.08
C TRP A 191 -2.55 2.61 7.58
N SER A 192 -2.77 1.47 8.24
CA SER A 192 -2.64 1.30 9.67
C SER A 192 -2.24 -0.11 10.02
N ILE A 193 -1.50 -0.26 11.11
CA ILE A 193 -1.34 -1.56 11.78
C ILE A 193 -1.91 -1.43 13.18
N GLY A 194 -2.83 -2.31 13.53
CA GLY A 194 -3.51 -2.31 14.82
C GLY A 194 -3.67 -3.72 15.36
N PHE A 195 -4.59 -3.88 16.31
CA PHE A 195 -4.96 -5.16 16.90
C PHE A 195 -6.40 -5.49 16.47
N THR A 196 -6.70 -6.79 16.37
CA THR A 196 -8.07 -7.28 16.15
C THR A 196 -8.93 -7.18 17.40
#